data_AF-A0A7K9TH76-F1
#
_entry.id   AF-A0A7K9TH76-F1
#
_cell.length_a   1.000
_cell.length_b   1.000
_cell.length_c   1.000
_cell.angle_alpha   90.00
_cell.angle_beta   90.00
_cell.angle_gamma   90.00
#
_symmetry.space_group_name_H-M   'P 1'
#
loop_
_entity.id
_entity.type
_entity.pdbx_description
1 polymer ?
#
loop_
_entity_poly.entity_id
_entity_poly.type
_entity_poly.pdbx_seq_one_letter_code
_entity_poly.pdbx_strand_id
1 'polypeptide(L)'
;WLVVDRKVYDVSRFAKQHPGGSRVLRHYAGQDATDAFVAFHNDKSLVRKYLKSLLIGELAPDQPSFESNKKQSLLEDFRELRCTVENMGLLRPSQTFFLLIFLHLLLLDAASWLVVWYFGISLVPFLVGMAFFTTAQIQMGWFQHDLGHCSVFRKPKWNRLLQTIVINLLKGLPASWWNHLHNQHHAKPNCYHKDPDLNMHPLLFSLGKTLSVEVSMEMSPTGPFQCLLMFFSLERRRRSSCLTIISISISSVS
;
A
#
# COMPACT_ATOMS: atom_id res chain seq x y z
N TRP A 1 -17.00 -15.97 -4.48
CA TRP A 1 -17.72 -15.29 -3.39
C TRP A 1 -16.74 -14.63 -2.43
N LEU A 2 -17.21 -13.75 -1.56
CA LEU A 2 -16.42 -13.19 -0.46
C LEU A 2 -17.29 -13.04 0.78
N VAL A 3 -16.67 -12.99 1.95
CA VAL A 3 -17.35 -12.78 3.23
C VAL A 3 -17.08 -11.35 3.74
N VAL A 4 -18.12 -10.64 4.16
CA VAL A 4 -18.02 -9.35 4.86
C VAL A 4 -19.01 -9.38 6.00
N ASP A 5 -18.54 -9.17 7.23
CA ASP A 5 -19.36 -9.16 8.44
C ASP A 5 -20.20 -10.45 8.57
N ARG A 6 -19.52 -11.60 8.40
CA ARG A 6 -20.09 -12.97 8.35
C ARG A 6 -21.14 -13.22 7.27
N LYS A 7 -21.42 -12.25 6.39
CA LYS A 7 -22.35 -12.39 5.26
C LYS A 7 -21.60 -12.79 4.00
N VAL A 8 -22.17 -13.71 3.22
CA VAL A 8 -21.59 -14.27 2.00
C VAL A 8 -22.19 -13.57 0.78
N TYR A 9 -21.32 -13.02 -0.07
CA TYR A 9 -21.71 -12.26 -1.26
C TYR A 9 -21.21 -12.89 -2.56
N ASP A 10 -22.10 -12.98 -3.57
CA ASP A 10 -21.70 -13.32 -4.93
C ASP A 10 -21.24 -12.09 -5.69
N VAL A 11 -19.93 -11.91 -5.76
CA VAL A 11 -19.32 -10.81 -6.51
C VAL A 11 -18.88 -11.20 -7.92
N SER A 12 -19.22 -12.39 -8.42
CA SER A 12 -18.67 -12.93 -9.68
C SER A 12 -18.97 -12.04 -10.89
N ARG A 13 -20.22 -11.55 -11.01
CA ARG A 13 -20.63 -10.61 -12.06
C ARG A 13 -20.19 -9.17 -11.73
N PHE A 14 -20.32 -8.79 -10.46
CA PHE A 14 -20.00 -7.44 -9.99
C PHE A 14 -18.51 -7.10 -10.10
N ALA A 15 -17.61 -8.09 -10.08
CA ALA A 15 -16.17 -7.88 -10.13
C ALA A 15 -15.71 -7.01 -11.31
N LYS A 16 -16.36 -7.10 -12.48
CA LYS A 16 -16.04 -6.29 -13.67
C LYS A 16 -16.52 -4.83 -13.55
N GLN A 17 -17.51 -4.58 -12.71
CA GLN A 17 -18.13 -3.26 -12.50
C GLN A 17 -17.58 -2.57 -11.24
N HIS A 18 -16.82 -3.29 -10.43
CA HIS A 18 -16.28 -2.75 -9.19
C HIS A 18 -15.33 -1.56 -9.47
N PRO A 19 -15.56 -0.37 -8.87
CA PRO A 19 -14.75 0.82 -9.13
C PRO A 19 -13.25 0.66 -8.81
N GLY A 20 -12.90 -0.18 -7.82
CA GLY A 20 -11.51 -0.52 -7.49
C GLY A 20 -10.89 -1.58 -8.42
N GLY A 21 -11.62 -2.04 -9.43
CA GLY A 21 -11.21 -3.09 -10.36
C GLY A 21 -11.44 -4.51 -9.84
N SER A 22 -11.42 -5.48 -10.77
CA SER A 22 -11.71 -6.89 -10.49
C SER A 22 -10.59 -7.60 -9.74
N ARG A 23 -9.34 -7.15 -9.89
CA ARG A 23 -8.15 -7.81 -9.34
C ARG A 23 -8.12 -7.78 -7.81
N VAL A 24 -8.48 -6.63 -7.22
CA VAL A 24 -8.60 -6.46 -5.76
C VAL A 24 -9.62 -7.43 -5.17
N LEU A 25 -10.78 -7.60 -5.81
CA LEU A 25 -11.80 -8.57 -5.36
C LEU A 25 -11.29 -10.02 -5.45
N ARG A 26 -10.57 -10.37 -6.52
CA ARG A 26 -10.00 -11.72 -6.68
C ARG A 26 -8.97 -12.05 -5.59
N HIS A 27 -8.26 -11.07 -5.04
CA HIS A 27 -7.31 -11.32 -3.94
C HIS A 27 -7.97 -11.86 -2.67
N TYR A 28 -9.28 -11.63 -2.53
CA TYR A 28 -10.13 -12.06 -1.42
C TYR A 28 -11.17 -13.12 -1.81
N ALA A 29 -11.04 -13.73 -2.99
CA ALA A 29 -11.97 -14.77 -3.42
C ALA A 29 -11.98 -15.93 -2.41
N GLY A 30 -13.17 -16.24 -1.87
CA GLY A 30 -13.39 -17.29 -0.88
C GLY A 30 -12.89 -16.95 0.53
N GLN A 31 -12.56 -15.69 0.82
CA GLN A 31 -12.01 -15.25 2.10
C GLN A 31 -12.91 -14.23 2.78
N ASP A 32 -12.69 -14.06 4.09
CA ASP A 32 -13.22 -12.92 4.84
C ASP A 32 -12.43 -11.65 4.47
N ALA A 33 -13.15 -10.69 3.92
CA ALA A 33 -12.63 -9.40 3.47
C ALA A 33 -13.14 -8.24 4.34
N THR A 34 -13.68 -8.50 5.53
CA THR A 34 -14.34 -7.50 6.38
C THR A 34 -13.45 -6.29 6.65
N ASP A 35 -12.22 -6.52 7.11
CA ASP A 35 -11.32 -5.43 7.50
C ASP A 35 -10.88 -4.60 6.27
N ALA A 36 -10.59 -5.27 5.16
CA ALA A 36 -10.27 -4.60 3.90
C ALA A 36 -11.47 -3.81 3.36
N PHE A 37 -12.67 -4.38 3.45
CA PHE A 37 -13.89 -3.72 3.05
C PHE A 37 -14.10 -2.43 3.86
N VAL A 38 -13.92 -2.48 5.18
CA VAL A 38 -14.02 -1.30 6.05
C VAL A 38 -12.93 -0.27 5.73
N ALA A 39 -11.71 -0.69 5.41
CA ALA A 39 -10.60 0.21 5.13
C ALA A 39 -10.76 0.98 3.80
N PHE A 40 -11.25 0.32 2.73
CA PHE A 40 -11.35 0.93 1.40
C PHE A 40 -12.65 1.72 1.17
N HIS A 41 -13.73 1.44 1.92
CA HIS A 41 -15.06 1.98 1.65
C HIS A 41 -15.47 3.04 2.67
N ASN A 42 -15.10 4.30 2.40
CA ASN A 42 -15.47 5.45 3.24
C ASN A 42 -16.98 5.70 3.31
N ASP A 43 -17.70 5.53 2.19
CA ASP A 43 -19.17 5.71 2.15
C ASP A 43 -19.90 4.38 2.32
N LYS A 44 -20.04 3.96 3.58
CA LYS A 44 -20.77 2.72 3.93
C LYS A 44 -22.23 2.74 3.47
N SER A 45 -22.85 3.91 3.35
CA SER A 45 -24.26 4.03 2.95
C SER A 45 -24.46 3.70 1.47
N LEU A 46 -23.57 4.19 0.61
CA LEU A 46 -23.58 3.92 -0.82
C LEU A 46 -23.31 2.43 -1.08
N VAL A 47 -22.30 1.87 -0.44
CA VAL A 47 -21.86 0.49 -0.71
C VAL A 47 -22.91 -0.53 -0.24
N ARG A 48 -23.61 -0.26 0.88
CA ARG A 48 -24.73 -1.10 1.34
C ARG A 48 -25.83 -1.28 0.28
N LYS A 49 -26.07 -0.28 -0.58
CA LYS A 49 -27.06 -0.37 -1.67
C LYS A 49 -26.68 -1.46 -2.69
N TYR A 50 -25.39 -1.55 -3.03
CA TYR A 50 -24.88 -2.58 -3.94
C TYR A 50 -24.88 -3.95 -3.27
N LEU A 51 -24.41 -4.04 -2.02
CA LEU A 51 -24.30 -5.31 -1.28
C LEU A 51 -25.63 -6.06 -1.13
N LYS A 52 -26.75 -5.35 -0.96
CA LYS A 52 -28.06 -5.97 -0.79
C LYS A 52 -28.42 -6.92 -1.94
N SER A 53 -28.04 -6.57 -3.18
CA SER A 53 -28.32 -7.39 -4.36
C SER A 53 -27.36 -8.58 -4.55
N LEU A 54 -26.23 -8.57 -3.84
CA LEU A 54 -25.17 -9.56 -3.97
C LEU A 54 -25.21 -10.61 -2.85
N LEU A 55 -26.02 -10.39 -1.81
CA LEU A 55 -26.11 -11.26 -0.65
C LEU A 55 -26.73 -12.61 -1.02
N ILE A 56 -26.02 -13.70 -0.71
CA ILE A 56 -26.50 -15.08 -0.91
C ILE A 56 -26.96 -15.69 0.42
N GLY A 57 -26.26 -15.40 1.51
CA GLY A 57 -26.53 -15.98 2.82
C GLY A 57 -25.52 -15.55 3.88
N GLU A 58 -25.45 -16.31 4.97
CA GLU A 58 -24.57 -16.04 6.11
C GLU A 58 -23.68 -17.26 6.39
N LEU A 59 -22.50 -16.99 6.94
CA LEU A 59 -21.52 -18.01 7.31
C LEU A 59 -22.04 -18.82 8.51
N ALA A 60 -21.91 -20.15 8.46
CA ALA A 60 -22.34 -21.03 9.54
C ALA A 60 -21.68 -20.64 10.89
N PRO A 61 -22.38 -20.76 12.03
CA PRO A 61 -21.91 -20.24 13.32
C PRO A 61 -20.55 -20.79 13.79
N ASP A 62 -20.26 -22.04 13.43
CA ASP A 62 -19.03 -22.77 13.74
C ASP A 62 -17.84 -22.36 12.88
N GLN A 63 -18.08 -21.67 11.77
CA GLN A 63 -17.02 -21.29 10.84
C GLN A 63 -16.37 -19.96 11.26
N PRO A 64 -15.02 -19.90 11.23
CA PRO A 64 -14.28 -18.68 11.55
C PRO A 64 -14.47 -17.61 10.47
N SER A 65 -14.59 -16.36 10.90
CA SER A 65 -14.72 -15.18 10.03
C SER A 65 -13.40 -14.41 9.93
N PHE A 66 -12.31 -15.13 9.67
CA PHE A 66 -10.98 -14.57 9.46
C PHE A 66 -10.13 -15.53 8.62
N GLU A 67 -9.05 -15.02 8.02
CA GLU A 67 -8.12 -15.86 7.25
C GLU A 67 -7.38 -16.84 8.18
N SER A 68 -7.30 -18.12 7.81
CA SER A 68 -6.71 -19.18 8.64
C SER A 68 -5.26 -18.97 9.07
N ASN A 69 -4.51 -18.13 8.34
CA ASN A 69 -3.12 -17.78 8.65
C ASN A 69 -2.97 -16.58 9.61
N LYS A 70 -4.08 -15.92 10.01
CA LYS A 70 -4.06 -14.77 10.92
C LYS A 70 -4.44 -15.20 12.32
N LYS A 71 -3.72 -14.66 13.32
CA LYS A 71 -4.08 -14.83 14.74
C LYS A 71 -5.29 -13.97 15.06
N GLN A 72 -6.33 -14.58 15.64
CA GLN A 72 -7.58 -13.89 15.99
C GLN A 72 -7.34 -12.73 16.97
N SER A 73 -6.53 -12.95 18.02
CA SER A 73 -6.22 -11.91 19.01
C SER A 73 -5.65 -10.64 18.38
N LEU A 74 -4.72 -10.78 17.45
CA LEU A 74 -4.12 -9.65 16.74
C LEU A 74 -5.16 -8.87 15.91
N LEU A 75 -6.12 -9.56 15.29
CA LEU A 75 -7.20 -8.89 14.57
C LEU A 75 -8.13 -8.11 15.49
N GLU A 76 -8.42 -8.66 16.68
CA GLU A 76 -9.21 -7.99 17.70
C GLU A 76 -8.49 -6.75 18.23
N ASP A 77 -7.20 -6.86 18.56
CA ASP A 77 -6.35 -5.74 18.97
C ASP A 77 -6.34 -4.61 17.93
N PHE A 78 -6.20 -4.94 16.65
CA PHE A 78 -6.25 -3.95 15.56
C PHE A 78 -7.61 -3.26 15.42
N ARG A 79 -8.71 -4.01 15.62
CA ARG A 79 -10.06 -3.45 15.58
C ARG A 79 -10.32 -2.54 16.77
N GLU A 80 -9.89 -2.92 17.96
CA GLU A 80 -9.96 -2.09 19.16
C GLU A 80 -9.14 -0.81 19.01
N LEU A 81 -7.89 -0.93 18.54
CA LEU A 81 -7.03 0.23 18.26
C LEU A 81 -7.71 1.19 17.28
N ARG A 82 -8.27 0.66 16.18
CA ARG A 82 -8.98 1.48 15.20
C ARG A 82 -10.18 2.20 15.83
N CYS A 83 -10.98 1.49 16.63
CA CYS A 83 -12.12 2.08 17.34
C CYS A 83 -11.67 3.23 18.25
N THR A 84 -10.60 3.03 19.01
CA THR A 84 -10.01 4.05 19.89
C THR A 84 -9.54 5.27 19.08
N VAL A 85 -8.81 5.07 17.99
CA VAL A 85 -8.33 6.15 17.11
C VAL A 85 -9.49 6.93 16.46
N GLU A 86 -10.55 6.23 16.06
CA GLU A 86 -11.78 6.84 15.52
C GLU A 86 -12.52 7.66 16.60
N ASN A 87 -12.68 7.11 17.82
CA ASN A 87 -13.33 7.76 18.96
C ASN A 87 -12.58 9.01 19.42
N MET A 88 -11.25 8.98 19.40
CA MET A 88 -10.39 10.13 19.68
C MET A 88 -10.43 11.19 18.56
N GLY A 89 -11.05 10.89 17.41
CA GLY A 89 -11.15 11.81 16.28
C GLY A 89 -9.82 12.07 15.56
N LEU A 90 -8.82 11.20 15.74
CA LEU A 90 -7.48 11.36 15.15
C LEU A 90 -7.47 11.19 13.62
N LEU A 91 -8.52 10.60 13.04
CA LEU A 91 -8.71 10.49 11.59
C LEU A 91 -9.34 11.72 10.94
N ARG A 92 -9.60 12.80 11.71
CA ARG A 92 -10.15 14.04 11.15
C ARG A 92 -9.03 14.83 10.45
N PRO A 93 -9.20 15.20 9.17
CA PRO A 93 -8.16 15.90 8.43
C PRO A 93 -7.97 17.34 8.96
N SER A 94 -6.72 17.75 9.17
CA SER A 94 -6.33 19.13 9.46
C SER A 94 -5.97 19.87 8.18
N GLN A 95 -6.91 20.66 7.64
CA GLN A 95 -6.73 21.35 6.36
C GLN A 95 -5.62 22.40 6.41
N THR A 96 -5.47 23.10 7.55
CA THR A 96 -4.41 24.09 7.75
C THR A 96 -3.04 23.45 7.68
N PHE A 97 -2.85 22.28 8.32
CA PHE A 97 -1.59 21.54 8.29
C PHE A 97 -1.20 21.18 6.84
N PHE A 98 -2.13 20.57 6.10
CA PHE A 98 -1.87 20.18 4.71
C PHE A 98 -1.68 21.38 3.77
N LEU A 99 -2.38 22.50 4.00
CA LEU A 99 -2.17 23.73 3.26
C LEU A 99 -0.77 24.30 3.49
N LEU A 100 -0.30 24.33 4.75
CA LEU A 100 1.03 24.81 5.09
C LEU A 100 2.13 23.90 4.52
N ILE A 101 1.94 22.58 4.56
CA ILE A 101 2.84 21.65 3.87
C ILE A 101 2.86 21.95 2.37
N PHE A 102 1.70 22.06 1.73
CA PHE A 102 1.68 22.32 0.29
C PHE A 102 2.36 23.64 -0.10
N LEU A 103 2.15 24.71 0.68
CA LEU A 103 2.83 25.99 0.47
C LEU A 103 4.36 25.87 0.69
N HIS A 104 4.79 25.16 1.72
CA HIS A 104 6.21 24.88 1.98
C HIS A 104 6.87 24.17 0.79
N LEU A 105 6.19 23.18 0.20
CA LEU A 105 6.70 22.45 -0.96
C LEU A 105 6.85 23.35 -2.19
N LEU A 106 5.84 24.19 -2.48
CA LEU A 106 5.91 25.15 -3.57
C LEU A 106 7.04 26.18 -3.36
N LEU A 107 7.24 26.62 -2.13
CA LEU A 107 8.31 27.55 -1.79
C LEU A 107 9.69 26.92 -1.96
N LEU A 108 9.91 25.69 -1.52
CA LEU A 108 11.17 24.99 -1.71
C LEU A 108 11.47 24.73 -3.19
N ASP A 109 10.46 24.34 -3.96
CA ASP A 109 10.61 24.11 -5.40
C ASP A 109 10.97 25.42 -6.12
N ALA A 110 10.26 26.51 -5.84
CA ALA A 110 10.58 27.83 -6.37
C ALA A 110 11.98 28.33 -5.93
N ALA A 111 12.36 28.10 -4.67
CA ALA A 111 13.68 28.47 -4.16
C ALA A 111 14.81 27.72 -4.88
N SER A 112 14.60 26.45 -5.22
CA SER A 112 15.56 25.69 -6.03
C SER A 112 15.85 26.37 -7.37
N TRP A 113 14.80 26.70 -8.13
CA TRP A 113 14.94 27.39 -9.42
C TRP A 113 15.56 28.77 -9.27
N LEU A 114 15.17 29.52 -8.23
CA LEU A 114 15.70 30.86 -7.96
C LEU A 114 17.20 30.84 -7.67
N VAL A 115 17.69 29.86 -6.91
CA VAL A 115 19.12 29.71 -6.60
C VAL A 115 19.94 29.53 -7.88
N VAL A 116 19.50 28.61 -8.76
CA VAL A 116 20.20 28.35 -10.04
C VAL A 116 20.11 29.55 -10.98
N TRP A 117 18.96 30.20 -11.04
CA TRP A 117 18.75 31.37 -11.90
C TRP A 117 19.59 32.58 -11.48
N TYR A 118 19.66 32.89 -10.18
CA TYR A 118 20.35 34.09 -9.68
C TYR A 118 21.86 33.91 -9.54
N PHE A 119 22.33 32.76 -9.01
CA PHE A 119 23.75 32.50 -8.76
C PHE A 119 24.45 31.74 -9.89
N GLY A 120 23.71 31.34 -10.93
CA GLY A 120 24.22 30.62 -12.09
C GLY A 120 24.44 29.12 -11.83
N ILE A 121 25.00 28.43 -12.82
CA ILE A 121 25.15 26.96 -12.84
C ILE A 121 26.54 26.51 -12.34
N SER A 122 27.14 27.28 -11.43
CA SER A 122 28.35 26.83 -10.77
C SER A 122 28.04 25.66 -9.82
N LEU A 123 29.05 24.88 -9.44
CA LEU A 123 28.85 23.63 -8.70
C LEU A 123 28.05 23.82 -7.40
N VAL A 124 28.33 24.89 -6.64
CA VAL A 124 27.69 25.12 -5.34
C VAL A 124 26.19 25.47 -5.46
N PRO A 125 25.77 26.52 -6.22
CA PRO A 125 24.36 26.79 -6.46
C PRO A 125 23.61 25.61 -7.09
N PHE A 126 24.25 24.86 -8.00
CA PHE A 126 23.67 23.67 -8.59
C PHE A 126 23.35 22.60 -7.52
N LEU A 127 24.31 22.27 -6.65
CA LEU A 127 24.10 21.29 -5.59
C LEU A 127 23.06 21.75 -4.56
N VAL A 128 23.06 23.03 -4.20
CA VAL A 128 22.06 23.61 -3.28
C VAL A 128 20.66 23.58 -3.90
N GLY A 129 20.52 24.01 -5.15
CA GLY A 129 19.27 23.93 -5.90
C GLY A 129 18.78 22.48 -6.01
N MET A 130 19.66 21.54 -6.35
CA MET A 130 19.34 20.12 -6.41
C MET A 130 18.86 19.57 -5.06
N ALA A 131 19.47 19.97 -3.95
CA ALA A 131 19.05 19.55 -2.61
C ALA A 131 17.64 20.04 -2.27
N PHE A 132 17.33 21.32 -2.55
CA PHE A 132 15.97 21.87 -2.36
C PHE A 132 14.94 21.18 -3.26
N PHE A 133 15.25 21.03 -4.54
CA PHE A 133 14.36 20.35 -5.49
C PHE A 133 14.09 18.91 -5.07
N THR A 134 15.12 18.14 -4.78
CA THR A 134 14.99 16.72 -4.40
C THR A 134 14.16 16.57 -3.13
N THR A 135 14.40 17.42 -2.13
CA THR A 135 13.62 17.42 -0.88
C THR A 135 12.15 17.73 -1.15
N ALA A 136 11.88 18.79 -1.92
CA ALA A 136 10.52 19.17 -2.30
C ALA A 136 9.82 18.05 -3.07
N GLN A 137 10.49 17.42 -4.03
CA GLN A 137 9.92 16.36 -4.86
C GLN A 137 9.63 15.06 -4.09
N ILE A 138 10.48 14.68 -3.14
CA ILE A 138 10.23 13.53 -2.24
C ILE A 138 9.01 13.81 -1.37
N GLN A 139 8.98 14.95 -0.67
CA GLN A 139 7.87 15.32 0.20
C GLN A 139 6.56 15.52 -0.57
N MET A 140 6.60 16.06 -1.78
CA MET A 140 5.45 16.16 -2.69
C MET A 140 4.90 14.78 -3.05
N GLY A 141 5.75 13.75 -3.17
CA GLY A 141 5.32 12.37 -3.37
C GLY A 141 4.46 11.84 -2.22
N TRP A 142 4.87 12.09 -0.96
CA TRP A 142 4.10 11.75 0.23
C TRP A 142 2.79 12.55 0.33
N PHE A 143 2.83 13.85 0.01
CA PHE A 143 1.63 14.67 -0.04
C PHE A 143 0.60 14.14 -1.05
N GLN A 144 1.06 13.76 -2.25
CA GLN A 144 0.21 13.11 -3.25
C GLN A 144 -0.33 11.76 -2.74
N HIS A 145 0.48 10.99 -2.02
CA HIS A 145 0.09 9.69 -1.51
C HIS A 145 -1.11 9.84 -0.56
N ASP A 146 -1.07 10.83 0.32
CA ASP A 146 -2.16 11.14 1.24
C ASP A 146 -3.41 11.66 0.53
N LEU A 147 -3.23 12.42 -0.55
CA LEU A 147 -4.33 12.80 -1.45
C LEU A 147 -4.96 11.56 -2.11
N GLY A 148 -4.16 10.59 -2.54
CA GLY A 148 -4.63 9.33 -3.12
C GLY A 148 -5.47 8.50 -2.15
N HIS A 149 -5.08 8.48 -0.87
CA HIS A 149 -5.84 7.87 0.22
C HIS A 149 -7.07 8.67 0.67
N CYS A 150 -7.31 9.83 0.05
CA CYS A 150 -8.39 10.75 0.40
C CYS A 150 -8.30 11.29 1.85
N SER A 151 -7.09 11.44 2.39
CA SER A 151 -6.84 11.83 3.78
C SER A 151 -6.72 13.34 4.01
N VAL A 152 -6.68 14.16 2.96
CA VAL A 152 -6.45 15.62 3.07
C VAL A 152 -7.75 16.42 3.18
N PHE A 153 -8.74 16.09 2.35
CA PHE A 153 -10.06 16.72 2.36
C PHE A 153 -11.15 15.76 2.82
N ARG A 154 -12.19 16.30 3.48
CA ARG A 154 -13.37 15.50 3.86
C ARG A 154 -14.12 14.93 2.65
N LYS A 155 -14.16 15.66 1.53
CA LYS A 155 -14.85 15.22 0.31
C LYS A 155 -13.83 14.56 -0.65
N PRO A 156 -14.00 13.29 -1.02
CA PRO A 156 -13.07 12.57 -1.91
C PRO A 156 -12.86 13.23 -3.28
N LYS A 157 -13.84 14.02 -3.77
CA LYS A 157 -13.74 14.77 -5.03
C LYS A 157 -12.55 15.73 -5.04
N TRP A 158 -12.34 16.47 -3.95
CA TRP A 158 -11.25 17.46 -3.86
C TRP A 158 -9.89 16.79 -3.75
N ASN A 159 -9.81 15.68 -3.01
CA ASN A 159 -8.60 14.86 -2.95
C ASN A 159 -8.20 14.37 -4.35
N ARG A 160 -9.13 13.78 -5.11
CA ARG A 160 -8.84 13.28 -6.46
C ARG A 160 -8.43 14.38 -7.44
N LEU A 161 -9.08 15.54 -7.37
CA LEU A 161 -8.72 16.68 -8.21
C LEU A 161 -7.30 17.15 -7.91
N LEU A 162 -6.99 17.42 -6.64
CA LEU A 162 -5.67 17.91 -6.26
C LEU A 162 -4.58 16.84 -6.46
N GLN A 163 -4.88 15.56 -6.20
CA GLN A 163 -3.98 14.44 -6.51
C GLN A 163 -3.61 14.46 -7.99
N THR A 164 -4.61 14.59 -8.88
CA THR A 164 -4.39 14.62 -10.33
C THR A 164 -3.50 15.80 -10.73
N ILE A 165 -3.72 16.98 -10.15
CA ILE A 165 -2.85 18.14 -10.39
C ILE A 165 -1.43 17.84 -9.92
N VAL A 166 -1.23 17.37 -8.69
CA VAL A 166 0.09 17.12 -8.14
C VAL A 166 0.85 16.04 -8.92
N ILE A 167 0.24 14.86 -9.13
CA ILE A 167 0.95 13.76 -9.78
C ILE A 167 1.11 13.96 -11.28
N ASN A 168 0.06 14.39 -11.98
CA ASN A 168 0.10 14.49 -13.45
C ASN A 168 0.90 15.72 -13.88
N LEU A 169 0.65 16.89 -13.27
CA LEU A 169 1.28 18.13 -13.71
C LEU A 169 2.64 18.35 -13.06
N LEU A 170 2.75 18.22 -11.74
CA LEU A 170 3.99 18.56 -11.03
C LEU A 170 5.02 17.42 -11.08
N LYS A 171 4.57 16.16 -11.10
CA LYS A 171 5.48 15.00 -11.14
C LYS A 171 5.56 14.30 -12.49
N GLY A 172 4.63 14.56 -13.41
CA GLY A 172 4.61 13.94 -14.74
C GLY A 172 4.17 12.48 -14.78
N LEU A 173 3.44 11.98 -13.77
CA LEU A 173 2.97 10.59 -13.69
C LEU A 173 1.42 10.51 -13.70
N PRO A 174 0.80 9.47 -14.27
CA PRO A 174 -0.66 9.35 -14.27
C PRO A 174 -1.22 8.96 -12.89
N ALA A 175 -2.16 9.75 -12.35
CA ALA A 175 -2.86 9.43 -11.11
C ALA A 175 -3.57 8.06 -11.16
N SER A 176 -4.11 7.70 -12.32
CA SER A 176 -4.79 6.41 -12.53
C SER A 176 -3.84 5.23 -12.39
N TRP A 177 -2.62 5.33 -12.92
CA TRP A 177 -1.58 4.30 -12.80
C TRP A 177 -1.20 4.10 -11.34
N TRP A 178 -0.89 5.20 -10.64
CA TRP A 178 -0.52 5.15 -9.24
C TRP A 178 -1.66 4.57 -8.39
N ASN A 179 -2.89 5.09 -8.54
CA ASN A 179 -4.05 4.58 -7.80
C ASN A 179 -4.32 3.10 -8.10
N HIS A 180 -4.13 2.65 -9.35
CA HIS A 180 -4.35 1.25 -9.71
C HIS A 180 -3.37 0.31 -9.01
N LEU A 181 -2.07 0.61 -9.03
CA LEU A 181 -1.04 -0.23 -8.40
C LEU A 181 -1.10 -0.11 -6.88
N HIS A 182 -1.15 1.11 -6.35
CA HIS A 182 -1.10 1.40 -4.93
C HIS A 182 -2.30 0.80 -4.17
N ASN A 183 -3.51 0.85 -4.75
CA ASN A 183 -4.68 0.20 -4.14
C ASN A 183 -4.55 -1.33 -4.09
N GLN A 184 -3.86 -1.94 -5.05
CA GLN A 184 -3.61 -3.39 -5.04
C GLN A 184 -2.56 -3.76 -3.99
N HIS A 185 -1.49 -2.97 -3.88
CA HIS A 185 -0.51 -3.09 -2.81
C HIS A 185 -1.19 -3.04 -1.44
N HIS A 186 -2.00 -2.01 -1.16
CA HIS A 186 -2.70 -1.90 0.11
C HIS A 186 -3.80 -2.94 0.33
N ALA A 187 -4.32 -3.54 -0.74
CA ALA A 187 -5.28 -4.63 -0.59
C ALA A 187 -4.61 -5.86 0.02
N LYS A 188 -3.47 -6.32 -0.52
CA LYS A 188 -2.71 -7.43 0.07
C LYS A 188 -1.21 -7.16 0.00
N PRO A 189 -0.67 -6.35 0.93
CA PRO A 189 0.72 -5.96 0.89
C PRO A 189 1.62 -7.15 1.17
N ASN A 190 2.80 -7.15 0.54
CA ASN A 190 3.85 -8.16 0.69
C ASN A 190 3.36 -9.61 0.40
N CYS A 191 2.26 -9.77 -0.34
CA CYS A 191 1.74 -11.06 -0.73
C CYS A 191 2.16 -11.39 -2.17
N TYR A 192 3.01 -12.40 -2.34
CA TYR A 192 3.47 -12.84 -3.66
C TYR A 192 2.28 -13.12 -4.62
N HIS A 193 2.43 -12.73 -5.88
CA HIS A 193 1.39 -12.71 -6.94
C HIS A 193 0.17 -11.79 -6.72
N LYS A 194 -0.01 -11.22 -5.53
CA LYS A 194 -1.13 -10.30 -5.23
C LYS A 194 -0.65 -8.85 -5.20
N ASP A 195 0.47 -8.61 -4.55
CA ASP A 195 1.13 -7.30 -4.47
C ASP A 195 1.89 -6.98 -5.78
N PRO A 196 1.52 -5.93 -6.52
CA PRO A 196 2.25 -5.54 -7.72
C PRO A 196 3.66 -5.04 -7.43
N ASP A 197 3.96 -4.55 -6.22
CA ASP A 197 5.27 -3.98 -5.88
C ASP A 197 6.36 -5.06 -5.80
N LEU A 198 5.95 -6.32 -5.62
CA LEU A 198 6.83 -7.48 -5.68
C LEU A 198 7.03 -7.99 -7.12
N ASN A 199 6.34 -7.47 -8.12
CA ASN A 199 6.36 -8.05 -9.48
C ASN A 199 7.55 -7.57 -10.32
N MET A 200 8.71 -7.41 -9.70
CA MET A 200 9.93 -6.88 -10.31
C MET A 200 10.97 -7.98 -10.62
N HIS A 201 10.59 -9.25 -10.43
CA HIS A 201 11.40 -10.41 -10.77
C HIS A 201 11.48 -10.63 -12.29
N PRO A 202 12.66 -10.99 -12.85
CA PRO A 202 13.94 -11.21 -12.18
C PRO A 202 14.85 -9.97 -12.12
N LEU A 203 14.40 -8.82 -12.61
CA LEU A 203 15.28 -7.69 -12.92
C LEU A 203 15.77 -6.89 -11.69
N LEU A 204 14.93 -6.73 -10.66
CA LEU A 204 15.28 -5.96 -9.45
C LEU A 204 15.24 -6.79 -8.17
N PHE A 205 14.33 -7.77 -8.09
CA PHE A 205 14.25 -8.68 -6.95
C PHE A 205 14.26 -10.13 -7.40
N SER A 206 15.18 -10.93 -6.86
CA SER A 206 15.12 -12.39 -6.90
C SER A 206 14.07 -12.87 -5.89
N LEU A 207 13.02 -13.55 -6.36
CA LEU A 207 11.96 -14.11 -5.52
C LEU A 207 12.11 -15.63 -5.53
N GLY A 208 12.71 -16.16 -4.47
CA GLY A 208 12.86 -17.59 -4.24
C GLY A 208 12.74 -17.92 -2.75
N LYS A 209 12.02 -19.01 -2.41
CA LYS A 209 11.85 -19.46 -1.02
C LYS A 209 13.17 -19.75 -0.30
N THR A 210 14.16 -20.25 -1.03
CA THR A 210 15.50 -20.56 -0.51
C THR A 210 16.29 -19.29 -0.22
N LEU A 211 16.34 -18.34 -1.16
CA LEU A 211 17.13 -17.12 -0.99
C LEU A 211 16.58 -16.21 0.13
N SER A 212 15.25 -16.09 0.27
CA SER A 212 14.65 -15.29 1.35
C SER A 212 14.88 -15.88 2.74
N VAL A 213 14.93 -17.21 2.86
CA VAL A 213 15.12 -17.89 4.16
C VAL A 213 16.60 -17.96 4.54
N GLU A 214 17.50 -18.28 3.60
CA GLU A 214 18.95 -18.28 3.85
C GLU A 214 19.45 -16.89 4.26
N VAL A 215 19.03 -15.83 3.55
CA VAL A 215 19.42 -14.45 3.87
C VAL A 215 18.79 -13.98 5.19
N SER A 216 17.53 -14.34 5.48
CA SER A 216 16.92 -14.03 6.80
C SER A 216 17.51 -14.84 7.95
N MET A 217 18.05 -16.04 7.71
CA MET A 217 18.72 -16.85 8.74
C MET A 217 20.16 -16.39 9.00
N GLU A 218 20.89 -15.92 7.99
CA GLU A 218 22.22 -15.32 8.18
C GLU A 218 22.16 -13.94 8.84
N MET A 219 21.03 -13.23 8.76
CA MET A 219 20.87 -11.88 9.30
C MET A 219 19.98 -11.85 10.54
N SER A 220 20.59 -11.92 11.72
CA SER A 220 20.02 -11.53 13.02
C SER A 220 20.93 -10.47 13.65
N PRO A 221 20.48 -9.41 14.38
CA PRO A 221 19.15 -9.08 14.91
C PRO A 221 18.74 -7.61 14.60
N THR A 222 18.97 -7.11 13.38
CA THR A 222 18.51 -5.75 13.01
C THR A 222 17.19 -5.85 12.25
N GLY A 223 16.16 -5.18 12.77
CA GLY A 223 14.76 -5.41 12.47
C GLY A 223 14.34 -5.39 10.98
N PRO A 224 13.06 -5.76 10.72
CA PRO A 224 12.56 -6.12 9.38
C PRO A 224 12.69 -5.03 8.31
N PHE A 225 12.83 -3.76 8.71
CA PHE A 225 12.99 -2.63 7.77
C PHE A 225 14.39 -2.54 7.13
N GLN A 226 15.44 -3.03 7.79
CA GLN A 226 16.81 -2.98 7.26
C GLN A 226 17.05 -4.02 6.16
N CYS A 227 16.28 -5.12 6.16
CA CYS A 227 16.47 -6.24 5.24
C CYS A 227 16.20 -5.88 3.76
N LEU A 228 15.31 -4.92 3.48
CA LEU A 228 14.92 -4.58 2.12
C LEU A 228 16.08 -3.97 1.30
N LEU A 229 17.02 -3.29 1.96
CA LEU A 229 18.15 -2.61 1.31
C LEU A 229 19.32 -3.55 0.98
N MET A 230 19.50 -4.66 1.70
CA MET A 230 20.63 -5.59 1.45
C MET A 230 20.39 -6.58 0.30
N PHE A 231 19.14 -6.77 -0.14
CA PHE A 231 18.82 -7.66 -1.28
C PHE A 231 19.47 -7.24 -2.61
N PHE A 232 19.95 -5.99 -2.72
CA PHE A 232 20.56 -5.47 -3.95
C PHE A 232 21.98 -5.97 -4.26
N SER A 233 22.68 -6.59 -3.31
CA SER A 233 24.16 -6.72 -3.42
C SER A 233 24.71 -8.13 -3.69
N LEU A 234 23.88 -9.17 -3.86
CA LEU A 234 24.36 -10.57 -3.93
C LEU A 234 24.25 -11.26 -5.31
N GLU A 235 24.12 -10.53 -6.41
CA GLU A 235 24.12 -11.12 -7.76
C GLU A 235 25.55 -11.26 -8.35
N ARG A 236 26.51 -11.83 -7.62
CA ARG A 236 27.83 -12.14 -8.24
C ARG A 236 28.62 -13.34 -7.75
N ARG A 237 28.06 -14.25 -6.96
CA ARG A 237 28.76 -15.49 -6.59
C ARG A 237 27.81 -16.66 -6.39
N ARG A 238 27.48 -17.37 -7.48
CA ARG A 238 27.71 -18.82 -7.67
C ARG A 238 26.76 -19.37 -8.72
N ARG A 239 27.30 -19.51 -9.93
CA ARG A 239 26.94 -20.63 -10.81
C ARG A 239 27.29 -21.92 -10.06
N SER A 240 26.34 -22.86 -9.98
CA SER A 240 26.53 -24.31 -10.24
C SER A 240 25.56 -25.17 -9.42
N SER A 241 24.73 -25.91 -10.16
CA SER A 241 24.39 -27.32 -9.93
C SER A 241 23.30 -27.73 -8.93
N CYS A 242 22.43 -28.59 -9.48
CA CYS A 242 21.62 -29.66 -8.88
C CYS A 242 20.31 -29.34 -8.14
N LEU A 243 19.22 -29.73 -8.83
CA LEU A 243 18.02 -30.33 -8.26
C LEU A 243 18.33 -31.21 -7.03
N THR A 244 17.55 -31.05 -5.96
CA THR A 244 17.01 -32.15 -5.16
C THR A 244 15.80 -31.62 -4.38
N ILE A 245 14.63 -32.15 -4.72
CA ILE A 245 13.40 -32.05 -3.93
C ILE A 245 13.56 -33.00 -2.75
N ILE A 246 13.62 -32.49 -1.52
CA ILE A 246 13.32 -33.28 -0.32
C ILE A 246 12.42 -32.45 0.60
N SER A 247 11.22 -32.97 0.81
CA SER A 247 10.25 -32.58 1.82
C SER A 247 10.76 -33.00 3.19
N ILE A 248 10.83 -32.09 4.17
CA ILE A 248 10.92 -32.47 5.60
C ILE A 248 9.98 -31.58 6.42
N SER A 249 8.95 -32.22 6.95
CA SER A 249 8.13 -31.81 8.08
C SER A 249 8.99 -31.78 9.35
N ILE A 250 8.92 -30.73 10.17
CA ILE A 250 9.37 -30.80 11.57
C ILE A 250 8.31 -30.20 12.49
N SER A 251 7.79 -31.11 13.29
CA SER A 251 6.90 -30.97 14.43
C SER A 251 7.50 -30.15 15.57
N SER A 252 6.62 -29.67 16.44
CA SER A 252 6.83 -29.25 17.83
C SER A 252 8.09 -29.77 18.53
N VAL A 253 8.79 -28.90 19.28
CA VAL A 253 9.31 -29.20 20.63
C VAL A 253 9.40 -27.91 21.45
N SER A 254 8.82 -27.98 22.65
CA SER A 254 8.95 -27.16 23.89
C SER A 254 8.65 -25.66 23.83
#